data_AF-A0A3A8W9A0-F1
#
_entry.id   AF-A0A3A8W9A0-F1
#
_cell.length_a   1.000
_cell.length_b   1.000
_cell.length_c   1.000
_cell.angle_alpha   90.00
_cell.angle_beta   90.00
_cell.angle_gamma   90.00
#
_symmetry.space_group_name_H-M   'P 1'
#
loop_
_entity.id
_entity.type
_entity.pdbx_description
1 polymer ?
#
loop_
_entity_poly.entity_id
_entity_poly.type
_entity_poly.pdbx_seq_one_letter_code
_entity_poly.pdbx_strand_id
1 'polypeptide(L)'
;MLSGARGVDGVPDVGVIDEGGLKGFVDINPCFSGIDRETILQLSNSVYSDEEYARLEREAKIINGDAHSNILSMDFTGYYVPHSAYFIGRDTPALTISRRQLKFNRKCHERFGGGRNIELLYHPLLQAIIIRTCDEGCGFAWRNAEGSPILNFSAKAFCGAVYEGQDWISGYSFRFRGIMRERGNSKAMIFFLDEPQIVADKAAKKAGDAVAEEQRHHPSRYIPYKNSELNEDSDTEEWKKRRNGMLYAMRKHRDKIVDGLSETDIAEPGVIVENPLIGGIPTRNEIRGELSRLLMLMQEV
;
A
#
# COMPACT_ATOMS: atom_id res chain seq x y z
N MET A 1 1.00 -25.29 1.97
CA MET A 1 0.84 -24.30 3.07
C MET A 1 1.91 -23.25 2.90
N LEU A 2 1.52 -22.01 2.63
CA LEU A 2 2.42 -20.86 2.57
C LEU A 2 2.45 -20.23 3.97
N SER A 3 3.12 -20.87 4.94
CA SER A 3 3.20 -20.36 6.31
C SER A 3 4.64 -19.95 6.62
N GLY A 4 4.90 -18.64 6.47
CA GLY A 4 6.08 -17.97 7.01
C GLY A 4 5.69 -16.80 7.92
N ALA A 5 4.46 -16.77 8.43
CA ALA A 5 4.00 -15.70 9.29
C ALA A 5 4.35 -16.00 10.75
N ARG A 6 4.87 -14.99 11.47
CA ARG A 6 4.82 -14.93 12.93
C ARG A 6 3.34 -14.90 13.34
N GLY A 7 2.93 -15.74 14.28
CA GLY A 7 1.53 -15.84 14.67
C GLY A 7 1.20 -17.07 15.49
N VAL A 8 0.18 -16.96 16.34
CA VAL A 8 -0.36 -18.05 17.15
C VAL A 8 -1.40 -18.83 16.34
N ASP A 9 -1.23 -20.16 16.23
CA ASP A 9 -2.22 -21.11 15.71
C ASP A 9 -2.88 -20.75 14.35
N GLY A 10 -2.13 -20.10 13.44
CA GLY A 10 -2.55 -19.87 12.05
C GLY A 10 -3.12 -18.48 11.75
N VAL A 11 -3.21 -17.59 12.74
CA VAL A 11 -3.50 -16.17 12.56
C VAL A 11 -2.17 -15.40 12.57
N PRO A 12 -1.85 -14.62 11.53
CA PRO A 12 -0.63 -13.82 11.52
C PRO A 12 -0.70 -12.69 12.55
N ASP A 13 0.41 -12.44 13.23
CA ASP A 13 0.60 -11.24 14.04
C ASP A 13 0.53 -10.01 13.13
N VAL A 14 0.05 -8.90 13.69
CA VAL A 14 0.03 -7.62 13.00
C VAL A 14 1.13 -6.74 13.60
N GLY A 15 2.00 -6.23 12.74
CA GLY A 15 3.11 -5.37 13.14
C GLY A 15 2.95 -3.94 12.62
N VAL A 16 3.47 -2.97 13.37
CA VAL A 16 3.67 -1.60 12.88
C VAL A 16 5.08 -1.14 13.23
N ILE A 17 5.75 -0.47 12.29
CA ILE A 17 7.06 0.14 12.56
C ILE A 17 6.81 1.45 13.32
N ASP A 18 7.40 1.59 14.49
CA ASP A 18 7.17 2.71 15.41
C ASP A 18 8.26 3.78 15.37
N GLU A 19 9.38 3.51 14.70
CA GLU A 19 10.49 4.45 14.58
C GLU A 19 11.16 4.50 13.19
N GLY A 20 12.08 5.44 13.03
CA GLY A 20 12.88 5.60 11.80
C GLY A 20 12.09 6.12 10.59
N GLY A 21 12.72 6.01 9.42
CA GLY A 21 12.17 6.46 8.14
C GLY A 21 10.97 5.65 7.63
N LEU A 22 10.68 4.50 8.26
CA LEU A 22 9.53 3.65 7.98
C LEU A 22 8.48 3.66 9.10
N LYS A 23 8.55 4.62 10.03
CA LYS A 23 7.52 4.82 11.05
C LYS A 23 6.11 4.87 10.43
N GLY A 24 5.14 4.22 11.08
CA GLY A 24 3.74 4.16 10.67
C GLY A 24 3.43 3.18 9.54
N PHE A 25 4.42 2.48 9.00
CA PHE A 25 4.17 1.38 8.05
C PHE A 25 3.67 0.14 8.78
N VAL A 26 2.54 -0.41 8.32
CA VAL A 26 1.91 -1.61 8.86
C VAL A 26 2.36 -2.83 8.07
N ASP A 27 2.72 -3.92 8.74
CA ASP A 27 3.02 -5.21 8.12
C ASP A 27 1.73 -5.90 7.66
N ILE A 28 1.71 -6.27 6.39
CA ILE A 28 0.57 -6.82 5.69
C ILE A 28 0.87 -8.24 5.25
N ASN A 29 0.15 -9.19 5.84
CA ASN A 29 0.05 -10.52 5.25
C ASN A 29 -1.00 -10.50 4.13
N PRO A 30 -0.63 -10.67 2.85
CA PRO A 30 -1.57 -10.57 1.74
C PRO A 30 -2.68 -11.62 1.83
N CYS A 31 -2.42 -12.80 2.39
CA CYS A 31 -3.40 -13.89 2.45
C CYS A 31 -4.36 -13.76 3.65
N PHE A 32 -4.20 -12.75 4.49
CA PHE A 32 -5.00 -12.57 5.69
C PHE A 32 -6.26 -11.74 5.42
N SER A 33 -7.40 -12.20 5.94
CA SER A 33 -8.69 -11.52 5.76
C SER A 33 -9.13 -10.67 6.95
N GLY A 34 -8.44 -10.77 8.09
CA GLY A 34 -8.79 -10.06 9.33
C GLY A 34 -8.25 -8.64 9.38
N ILE A 35 -8.24 -7.94 8.26
CA ILE A 35 -7.73 -6.58 8.14
C ILE A 35 -8.61 -5.77 7.18
N ASP A 36 -8.97 -4.56 7.59
CA ASP A 36 -9.72 -3.61 6.79
C ASP A 36 -9.05 -2.22 6.77
N ARG A 37 -9.65 -1.26 6.08
CA ARG A 37 -9.11 0.09 5.93
C ARG A 37 -8.96 0.79 7.28
N GLU A 38 -9.99 0.73 8.11
CA GLU A 38 -10.02 1.43 9.39
C GLU A 38 -8.97 0.85 10.34
N THR A 39 -8.85 -0.48 10.39
CA THR A 39 -7.82 -1.19 11.16
C THR A 39 -6.42 -0.75 10.74
N ILE A 40 -6.11 -0.73 9.44
CA ILE A 40 -4.80 -0.29 8.93
C ILE A 40 -4.52 1.16 9.32
N LEU A 41 -5.52 2.04 9.22
CA LEU A 41 -5.38 3.45 9.55
C LEU A 41 -5.10 3.64 11.04
N GLN A 42 -5.84 2.95 11.91
CA GLN A 42 -5.66 3.00 13.35
C GLN A 42 -4.29 2.48 13.77
N LEU A 43 -3.85 1.35 13.21
CA LEU A 43 -2.52 0.78 13.48
C LEU A 43 -1.39 1.70 13.01
N SER A 44 -1.53 2.30 11.82
CA SER A 44 -0.56 3.27 11.32
C SER A 44 -0.50 4.52 12.21
N ASN A 45 -1.65 4.97 12.73
CA ASN A 45 -1.74 6.15 13.60
C ASN A 45 -1.19 5.90 15.02
N SER A 46 -1.30 4.67 15.55
CA SER A 46 -1.00 4.37 16.96
C SER A 46 0.45 4.66 17.39
N VAL A 47 1.38 4.76 16.44
CA VAL A 47 2.80 5.05 16.69
C VAL A 47 3.12 6.55 16.66
N TYR A 48 2.18 7.40 16.26
CA TYR A 48 2.35 8.83 16.20
C TYR A 48 1.72 9.51 17.43
N SER A 49 2.35 10.60 17.87
CA SER A 49 1.65 11.58 18.72
C SER A 49 0.60 12.34 17.91
N ASP A 50 -0.39 12.92 18.59
CA ASP A 50 -1.45 13.71 17.96
C ASP A 50 -0.87 14.86 17.11
N GLU A 51 0.19 15.53 17.58
CA GLU A 51 0.84 16.61 16.83
C GLU A 51 1.57 16.10 15.58
N GLU A 52 2.26 14.96 15.67
CA GLU A 52 2.94 14.34 14.53
C GLU A 52 1.94 13.90 13.47
N TYR A 53 0.85 13.25 13.89
CA TYR A 53 -0.19 12.80 12.99
C TYR A 53 -0.88 13.98 12.31
N ALA A 54 -1.24 15.03 13.06
CA ALA A 54 -1.85 16.23 12.49
C ALA A 54 -0.94 16.92 11.45
N ARG A 55 0.38 16.89 11.66
CA ARG A 55 1.34 17.38 10.66
C ARG A 55 1.37 16.47 9.42
N LEU A 56 1.48 15.16 9.60
CA LEU A 56 1.51 14.18 8.53
C LEU A 56 0.23 14.22 7.68
N GLU A 57 -0.92 14.31 8.32
CA GLU A 57 -2.22 14.40 7.64
C GLU A 57 -2.34 15.70 6.84
N ARG A 58 -1.89 16.83 7.41
CA ARG A 58 -1.85 18.12 6.69
C ARG A 58 -0.92 18.05 5.48
N GLU A 59 0.26 17.47 5.63
CA GLU A 59 1.19 17.25 4.53
C GLU A 59 0.56 16.37 3.46
N ALA A 60 -0.05 15.24 3.83
CA ALA A 60 -0.74 14.34 2.91
C ALA A 60 -1.89 15.03 2.14
N LYS A 61 -2.69 15.89 2.80
CA LYS A 61 -3.75 16.66 2.15
C LYS A 61 -3.21 17.67 1.13
N ILE A 62 -2.12 18.38 1.47
CA ILE A 62 -1.45 19.28 0.52
C ILE A 62 -0.91 18.50 -0.67
N ILE A 63 -0.31 17.35 -0.37
CA ILE A 63 0.30 16.44 -1.32
C ILE A 63 -0.72 15.90 -2.35
N ASN A 64 -1.88 15.46 -1.85
CA ASN A 64 -2.95 14.89 -2.66
C ASN A 64 -3.76 15.94 -3.42
N GLY A 65 -3.49 17.23 -3.19
CA GLY A 65 -4.20 18.34 -3.83
C GLY A 65 -5.53 18.72 -3.16
N ASP A 66 -5.82 18.15 -1.99
CA ASP A 66 -7.05 18.42 -1.22
C ASP A 66 -6.96 19.74 -0.44
N ALA A 67 -5.74 20.23 -0.17
CA ALA A 67 -5.48 21.49 0.52
C ALA A 67 -4.44 22.33 -0.23
N HIS A 68 -4.66 23.64 -0.29
CA HIS A 68 -3.64 24.58 -0.75
C HIS A 68 -2.76 24.97 0.44
N SER A 69 -1.43 24.79 0.33
CA SER A 69 -0.52 25.35 1.33
C SER A 69 -0.58 26.88 1.30
N ASN A 70 -0.63 27.54 2.46
CA ASN A 70 -0.51 29.01 2.52
C ASN A 70 0.94 29.49 2.23
N ILE A 71 1.90 28.56 2.07
CA ILE A 71 3.32 28.80 1.79
C ILE A 71 3.62 28.33 0.36
N LEU A 72 2.89 28.85 -0.65
CA LEU A 72 3.02 28.44 -2.06
C LEU A 72 3.68 29.50 -2.95
N SER A 73 4.58 30.34 -2.40
CA SER A 73 5.32 31.32 -3.22
C SER A 73 6.81 31.00 -3.42
N MET A 74 7.37 29.96 -2.78
CA MET A 74 8.81 29.65 -2.85
C MET A 74 9.19 28.21 -3.19
N ASP A 75 8.25 27.26 -3.22
CA ASP A 75 8.54 25.81 -3.39
C ASP A 75 8.36 25.28 -4.83
N PHE A 76 8.52 26.12 -5.86
CA PHE A 76 8.28 25.75 -7.27
C PHE A 76 6.86 25.19 -7.51
N THR A 77 5.90 25.71 -6.77
CA THR A 77 4.50 25.30 -6.77
C THR A 77 3.84 25.81 -8.04
N GLY A 78 3.81 24.95 -9.05
CA GLY A 78 3.44 25.28 -10.44
C GLY A 78 4.30 24.57 -11.49
N TYR A 79 5.45 24.03 -11.11
CA TYR A 79 6.25 23.15 -11.96
C TYR A 79 5.74 21.72 -11.85
N TYR A 80 5.60 21.08 -13.01
CA TYR A 80 5.16 19.70 -13.14
C TYR A 80 6.27 18.86 -13.74
N VAL A 81 6.40 17.64 -13.24
CA VAL A 81 7.27 16.60 -13.80
C VAL A 81 6.42 15.48 -14.42
N PRO A 82 6.97 14.75 -15.40
CA PRO A 82 6.26 13.62 -15.98
C PRO A 82 5.95 12.56 -14.92
N HIS A 83 4.76 11.97 -15.05
CA HIS A 83 4.25 10.98 -14.11
C HIS A 83 5.07 9.69 -14.12
N SER A 84 5.29 9.06 -12.95
CA SER A 84 6.13 7.85 -12.87
C SER A 84 5.64 6.67 -13.72
N ALA A 85 4.34 6.56 -13.95
CA ALA A 85 3.73 5.59 -14.87
C ALA A 85 4.29 5.64 -16.31
N TYR A 86 4.73 6.81 -16.80
CA TYR A 86 5.32 6.91 -18.14
C TYR A 86 6.67 6.21 -18.26
N PHE A 87 7.32 5.94 -17.13
CA PHE A 87 8.62 5.26 -17.06
C PHE A 87 8.49 3.76 -16.73
N ILE A 88 7.27 3.20 -16.80
CA ILE A 88 7.06 1.75 -16.67
C ILE A 88 7.37 1.07 -18.01
N GLY A 89 8.60 0.57 -18.13
CA GLY A 89 9.07 -0.19 -19.28
C GLY A 89 9.19 -1.69 -19.03
N ARG A 90 9.72 -2.42 -20.03
CA ARG A 90 9.94 -3.88 -19.96
C ARG A 90 10.86 -4.31 -18.81
N ASP A 91 11.85 -3.49 -18.48
CA ASP A 91 12.86 -3.79 -17.45
C ASP A 91 12.62 -3.07 -16.11
N THR A 92 11.45 -2.45 -15.97
CA THR A 92 11.07 -1.72 -14.76
C THR A 92 10.33 -2.65 -13.80
N PRO A 93 10.76 -2.79 -12.53
CA PRO A 93 9.96 -3.45 -11.51
C PRO A 93 8.59 -2.79 -11.37
N ALA A 94 7.54 -3.58 -11.27
CA ALA A 94 6.19 -3.05 -11.18
C ALA A 94 5.28 -3.94 -10.32
N LEU A 95 4.47 -3.27 -9.50
CA LEU A 95 3.35 -3.85 -8.76
C LEU A 95 2.06 -3.51 -9.51
N THR A 96 1.20 -4.49 -9.75
CA THR A 96 -0.18 -4.27 -10.20
C THR A 96 -1.12 -4.70 -9.09
N ILE A 97 -2.02 -3.79 -8.70
CA ILE A 97 -3.08 -4.03 -7.72
C ILE A 97 -4.39 -4.15 -8.48
N SER A 98 -5.07 -5.27 -8.28
CA SER A 98 -6.47 -5.46 -8.66
C SER A 98 -7.31 -5.61 -7.39
N ARG A 99 -8.63 -5.56 -7.50
CA ARG A 99 -9.55 -5.70 -6.35
C ARG A 99 -9.34 -6.97 -5.51
N ARG A 100 -8.68 -8.00 -6.06
CA ARG A 100 -8.49 -9.30 -5.36
C ARG A 100 -7.04 -9.73 -5.24
N GLN A 101 -6.11 -9.09 -5.93
CA GLN A 101 -4.79 -9.64 -6.17
C GLN A 101 -3.72 -8.56 -6.21
N LEU A 102 -2.55 -8.87 -5.63
CA LEU A 102 -1.29 -8.18 -5.87
C LEU A 102 -0.46 -8.96 -6.87
N LYS A 103 0.08 -8.29 -7.88
CA LYS A 103 0.94 -8.89 -8.89
C LYS A 103 2.25 -8.15 -9.02
N PHE A 104 3.34 -8.82 -8.67
CA PHE A 104 4.69 -8.35 -8.90
C PHE A 104 5.19 -8.91 -10.23
N ASN A 105 5.75 -8.06 -11.10
CA ASN A 105 6.39 -8.56 -12.30
C ASN A 105 7.72 -9.27 -11.99
N ARG A 106 8.24 -10.03 -12.95
CA ARG A 106 9.49 -10.80 -12.77
C ARG A 106 10.69 -9.90 -12.43
N LYS A 107 10.69 -8.64 -12.88
CA LYS A 107 11.74 -7.67 -12.56
C LYS A 107 11.82 -7.35 -11.07
N CYS A 108 10.73 -7.50 -10.31
CA CYS A 108 10.78 -7.40 -8.85
C CYS A 108 11.71 -8.49 -8.27
N HIS A 109 11.46 -9.74 -8.62
CA HIS A 109 12.26 -10.89 -8.16
C HIS A 109 13.73 -10.80 -8.58
N GLU A 110 14.00 -10.41 -9.82
CA GLU A 110 15.37 -10.27 -10.34
C GLU A 110 16.20 -9.27 -9.52
N ARG A 111 15.60 -8.14 -9.11
CA ARG A 111 16.30 -7.09 -8.35
C ARG A 111 16.63 -7.50 -6.91
N PHE A 112 15.85 -8.40 -6.34
CA PHE A 112 16.06 -8.93 -4.98
C PHE A 112 16.98 -10.15 -4.92
N GLY A 113 17.50 -10.64 -6.06
CA GLY A 113 18.60 -11.59 -6.09
C GLY A 113 18.31 -12.98 -5.51
N GLY A 114 17.05 -13.38 -5.34
CA GLY A 114 16.70 -14.74 -4.91
C GLY A 114 16.24 -14.90 -3.47
N GLY A 115 15.95 -13.82 -2.74
CA GLY A 115 15.30 -13.88 -1.42
C GLY A 115 14.10 -14.82 -1.38
N ARG A 116 13.99 -15.63 -0.31
CA ARG A 116 12.92 -16.63 -0.14
C ARG A 116 11.64 -16.00 0.38
N ASN A 117 11.76 -15.08 1.33
CA ASN A 117 10.65 -14.40 1.97
C ASN A 117 10.78 -12.88 1.79
N ILE A 118 9.63 -12.21 1.75
CA ILE A 118 9.54 -10.75 1.79
C ILE A 118 8.50 -10.33 2.82
N GLU A 119 8.73 -9.17 3.42
CA GLU A 119 7.70 -8.43 4.14
C GLU A 119 7.03 -7.44 3.19
N LEU A 120 5.73 -7.23 3.37
CA LEU A 120 4.94 -6.25 2.62
C LEU A 120 4.42 -5.23 3.63
N LEU A 121 4.90 -4.01 3.50
CA LEU A 121 4.56 -2.91 4.38
C LEU A 121 3.65 -1.93 3.64
N TYR A 122 2.67 -1.37 4.33
CA TYR A 122 1.76 -0.37 3.77
C TYR A 122 1.58 0.82 4.72
N HIS A 123 1.64 2.03 4.16
CA HIS A 123 1.31 3.26 4.87
C HIS A 123 0.13 3.96 4.17
N PRO A 124 -1.03 4.14 4.85
CA PRO A 124 -2.25 4.68 4.24
C PRO A 124 -2.12 6.16 3.84
N LEU A 125 -1.58 7.02 4.72
CA LEU A 125 -1.43 8.46 4.42
C LEU A 125 -0.36 8.77 3.39
N LEU A 126 0.81 8.11 3.48
CA LEU A 126 1.88 8.25 2.48
C LEU A 126 1.54 7.56 1.15
N GLN A 127 0.44 6.81 1.10
CA GLN A 127 -0.01 6.05 -0.07
C GLN A 127 1.13 5.23 -0.67
N ALA A 128 1.87 4.53 0.18
CA ALA A 128 3.10 3.83 -0.20
C ALA A 128 3.06 2.38 0.25
N ILE A 129 3.47 1.49 -0.67
CA ILE A 129 3.73 0.07 -0.39
C ILE A 129 5.22 -0.16 -0.48
N ILE A 130 5.78 -0.88 0.48
CA ILE A 130 7.18 -1.30 0.47
C ILE A 130 7.22 -2.82 0.53
N ILE A 131 8.10 -3.41 -0.28
CA ILE A 131 8.54 -4.78 -0.05
C ILE A 131 10.01 -4.76 0.33
N ARG A 132 10.39 -5.58 1.32
CA ARG A 132 11.78 -5.74 1.73
C ARG A 132 12.10 -7.19 1.99
N THR A 133 13.38 -7.55 1.87
CA THR A 133 13.86 -8.86 2.33
C THR A 133 13.74 -8.95 3.83
N CYS A 134 13.45 -10.14 4.32
CA CYS A 134 13.38 -10.41 5.74
C CYS A 134 13.99 -11.79 6.02
N ASP A 135 14.40 -12.01 7.27
CA ASP A 135 15.00 -13.25 7.74
C ASP A 135 14.02 -14.44 7.73
N GLU A 136 14.50 -15.64 8.07
CA GLU A 136 13.64 -16.81 8.16
C GLU A 136 12.61 -16.63 9.30
N GLY A 137 11.32 -16.80 8.98
CA GLY A 137 10.22 -16.74 9.94
C GLY A 137 9.46 -15.41 10.02
N CYS A 138 9.78 -14.42 9.18
CA CYS A 138 8.95 -13.23 8.97
C CYS A 138 8.37 -13.17 7.55
N GLY A 139 7.38 -12.29 7.36
CA GLY A 139 6.77 -12.01 6.06
C GLY A 139 6.04 -13.20 5.43
N PHE A 140 6.09 -13.29 4.10
CA PHE A 140 5.51 -14.41 3.35
C PHE A 140 6.47 -14.95 2.30
N ALA A 141 6.28 -16.25 2.01
CA ALA A 141 7.05 -16.94 0.99
C ALA A 141 6.85 -16.29 -0.38
N TRP A 142 7.95 -15.83 -0.96
CA TRP A 142 7.98 -15.23 -2.29
C TRP A 142 8.33 -16.24 -3.39
N ARG A 143 8.67 -17.47 -2.98
CA ARG A 143 8.90 -18.62 -3.88
C ARG A 143 8.02 -19.79 -3.47
N ASN A 144 7.63 -20.61 -4.45
CA ASN A 144 6.90 -21.85 -4.20
C ASN A 144 7.86 -22.95 -3.68
N ALA A 145 7.32 -24.13 -3.37
CA ALA A 145 8.11 -25.27 -2.88
C ALA A 145 9.18 -25.76 -3.86
N GLU A 146 9.02 -25.50 -5.16
CA GLU A 146 9.97 -25.83 -6.23
C GLU A 146 11.03 -24.73 -6.43
N GLY A 147 10.98 -23.65 -5.64
CA GLY A 147 11.86 -22.50 -5.75
C GLY A 147 11.51 -21.53 -6.87
N SER A 148 10.39 -21.70 -7.59
CA SER A 148 9.93 -20.76 -8.61
C SER A 148 9.32 -19.48 -7.99
N PRO A 149 9.51 -18.30 -8.61
CA PRO A 149 9.00 -17.03 -8.08
C PRO A 149 7.47 -16.98 -8.11
N ILE A 150 6.86 -16.59 -6.99
CA ILE A 150 5.42 -16.32 -6.90
C ILE A 150 5.20 -14.86 -7.33
N LEU A 151 4.50 -14.69 -8.46
CA LEU A 151 4.25 -13.38 -9.04
C LEU A 151 2.90 -12.79 -8.62
N ASN A 152 1.94 -13.63 -8.19
CA ASN A 152 0.59 -13.20 -7.86
C ASN A 152 0.21 -13.69 -6.46
N PHE A 153 -0.34 -12.80 -5.65
CA PHE A 153 -0.85 -13.08 -4.31
C PHE A 153 -2.35 -12.77 -4.29
N SER A 154 -3.14 -13.73 -3.80
CA SER A 154 -4.54 -13.44 -3.47
C SER A 154 -4.55 -12.58 -2.22
N ALA A 155 -5.08 -11.36 -2.35
CA ALA A 155 -5.05 -10.35 -1.31
C ALA A 155 -6.35 -9.58 -1.22
N LYS A 156 -7.48 -10.29 -1.22
CA LYS A 156 -8.81 -9.67 -1.35
C LYS A 156 -9.13 -8.64 -0.26
N ALA A 157 -8.83 -8.92 1.00
CA ALA A 157 -9.13 -8.00 2.10
C ALA A 157 -8.24 -6.76 2.02
N PHE A 158 -6.92 -6.94 1.96
CA PHE A 158 -5.97 -5.84 1.80
C PHE A 158 -6.23 -4.99 0.54
N CYS A 159 -6.37 -5.62 -0.63
CA CYS A 159 -6.72 -4.89 -1.85
C CYS A 159 -8.05 -4.15 -1.72
N GLY A 160 -9.04 -4.74 -1.04
CA GLY A 160 -10.30 -4.07 -0.74
C GLY A 160 -10.09 -2.78 0.07
N ALA A 161 -9.30 -2.87 1.15
CA ALA A 161 -8.94 -1.73 1.98
C ALA A 161 -8.18 -0.64 1.21
N VAL A 162 -7.24 -1.01 0.35
CA VAL A 162 -6.52 -0.06 -0.52
C VAL A 162 -7.48 0.60 -1.51
N TYR A 163 -8.37 -0.15 -2.17
CA TYR A 163 -9.34 0.43 -3.11
C TYR A 163 -10.27 1.42 -2.42
N GLU A 164 -10.76 1.10 -1.22
CA GLU A 164 -11.59 2.00 -0.44
C GLU A 164 -10.80 3.25 0.00
N GLY A 165 -9.59 3.07 0.53
CA GLY A 165 -8.76 4.16 1.02
C GLY A 165 -8.27 5.12 -0.08
N GLN A 166 -8.11 4.62 -1.30
CA GLN A 166 -7.73 5.43 -2.47
C GLN A 166 -8.92 5.90 -3.30
N ASP A 167 -10.14 5.54 -2.89
CA ASP A 167 -11.39 5.77 -3.61
C ASP A 167 -11.36 5.29 -5.07
N TRP A 168 -10.71 4.16 -5.35
CA TRP A 168 -10.53 3.68 -6.73
C TRP A 168 -11.78 3.05 -7.32
N ILE A 169 -12.00 3.26 -8.61
CA ILE A 169 -13.04 2.58 -9.40
C ILE A 169 -12.71 1.10 -9.50
N SER A 170 -13.63 0.26 -9.02
CA SER A 170 -13.43 -1.19 -8.92
C SER A 170 -13.27 -1.93 -10.26
N GLY A 171 -13.64 -1.30 -11.39
CA GLY A 171 -13.48 -1.83 -12.74
C GLY A 171 -12.09 -1.66 -13.34
N TYR A 172 -11.18 -0.97 -12.65
CA TYR A 172 -9.79 -0.78 -13.06
C TYR A 172 -8.84 -1.58 -12.20
N SER A 173 -7.70 -1.95 -12.78
CA SER A 173 -6.49 -2.35 -12.07
C SER A 173 -5.45 -1.24 -12.18
N PHE A 174 -4.56 -1.13 -11.20
CA PHE A 174 -3.61 -0.03 -11.11
C PHE A 174 -2.20 -0.57 -11.03
N ARG A 175 -1.31 -0.08 -11.90
CA ARG A 175 0.09 -0.51 -11.95
C ARG A 175 1.03 0.62 -11.56
N PHE A 176 1.98 0.31 -10.69
CA PHE A 176 2.90 1.25 -10.09
C PHE A 176 4.35 0.86 -10.39
N ARG A 177 5.17 1.88 -10.59
CA ARG A 177 6.62 1.71 -10.77
C ARG A 177 7.27 1.42 -9.43
N GLY A 178 8.08 0.36 -9.36
CA GLY A 178 8.91 0.05 -8.20
C GLY A 178 10.24 0.81 -8.24
N ILE A 179 10.60 1.43 -7.12
CA ILE A 179 11.88 2.11 -6.92
C ILE A 179 12.72 1.28 -5.96
N MET A 180 13.84 0.72 -6.45
CA MET A 180 14.76 -0.05 -5.62
C MET A 180 15.64 0.83 -4.76
N ARG A 181 15.87 0.38 -3.53
CA ARG A 181 16.91 0.88 -2.62
C ARG A 181 17.69 -0.30 -2.06
N GLU A 182 19.01 -0.16 -2.12
CA GLU A 182 19.98 -1.12 -1.61
C GLU A 182 20.97 -0.32 -0.76
N ARG A 183 21.04 -0.65 0.53
CA ARG A 183 21.90 -0.03 1.53
C ARG A 183 22.58 -1.16 2.30
N GLY A 184 23.88 -1.33 2.10
CA GLY A 184 24.61 -2.48 2.66
C GLY A 184 23.97 -3.80 2.24
N ASN A 185 23.52 -4.59 3.21
CA ASN A 185 22.86 -5.88 2.95
C ASN A 185 21.33 -5.78 2.85
N SER A 186 20.76 -4.62 3.17
CA SER A 186 19.32 -4.38 3.17
C SER A 186 18.80 -3.94 1.80
N LYS A 187 17.73 -4.59 1.35
CA LYS A 187 17.05 -4.27 0.09
C LYS A 187 15.58 -3.96 0.35
N ALA A 188 15.12 -2.86 -0.22
CA ALA A 188 13.72 -2.47 -0.23
C ALA A 188 13.31 -2.01 -1.63
N MET A 189 12.03 -2.20 -1.95
CA MET A 189 11.41 -1.64 -3.15
C MET A 189 10.15 -0.90 -2.74
N ILE A 190 10.06 0.37 -3.12
CA ILE A 190 8.95 1.26 -2.79
C ILE A 190 8.06 1.46 -4.02
N PHE A 191 6.74 1.43 -3.81
CA PHE A 191 5.69 1.71 -4.78
C PHE A 191 4.78 2.80 -4.23
N PHE A 192 4.72 3.95 -4.91
CA PHE A 192 3.80 5.04 -4.57
C PHE A 192 2.49 4.90 -5.33
N LEU A 193 1.35 5.05 -4.65
CA LEU A 193 0.02 4.73 -5.16
C LEU A 193 -0.75 5.94 -5.74
N ASP A 194 -0.24 7.15 -5.55
CA ASP A 194 -0.76 8.41 -6.11
C ASP A 194 -0.46 8.60 -7.60
N GLU A 195 0.36 7.72 -8.19
CA GLU A 195 0.70 7.77 -9.62
C GLU A 195 0.48 6.44 -10.38
N PRO A 196 -0.78 6.00 -10.57
CA PRO A 196 -1.06 4.75 -11.25
C PRO A 196 -0.93 4.82 -12.78
N GLN A 197 -0.40 3.77 -13.39
CA GLN A 197 -0.80 3.36 -14.74
C GLN A 197 -2.13 2.60 -14.63
N ILE A 198 -3.19 3.18 -15.17
CA ILE A 198 -4.52 2.54 -15.20
C ILE A 198 -4.49 1.39 -16.22
N VAL A 199 -4.91 0.21 -15.78
CA VAL A 199 -5.09 -0.98 -16.59
C VAL A 199 -6.57 -1.34 -16.54
N ALA A 200 -7.30 -0.96 -17.59
CA ALA A 200 -8.74 -1.21 -17.68
C ALA A 200 -9.05 -2.59 -18.25
N ASP A 201 -10.01 -3.28 -17.65
CA ASP A 201 -10.61 -4.46 -18.24
C ASP A 201 -11.46 -4.11 -19.46
N LYS A 202 -11.75 -5.07 -20.35
CA LYS A 202 -12.51 -4.85 -21.59
C LYS A 202 -13.86 -4.13 -21.37
N ALA A 203 -14.51 -4.35 -20.24
CA ALA A 203 -15.79 -3.72 -19.89
C ALA A 203 -15.62 -2.25 -19.45
N ALA A 204 -14.67 -1.99 -18.54
CA ALA A 204 -14.38 -0.63 -18.06
C ALA A 204 -13.73 0.25 -19.15
N LYS A 205 -13.07 -0.38 -20.13
CA LYS A 205 -12.58 0.27 -21.33
C LYS A 205 -13.72 0.89 -22.16
N LYS A 206 -14.88 0.24 -22.28
CA LYS A 206 -16.04 0.81 -23.01
C LYS A 206 -16.62 2.06 -22.35
N ALA A 207 -16.69 2.09 -21.01
CA ALA A 207 -17.14 3.27 -20.28
C ALA A 207 -16.11 4.42 -20.38
N GLY A 208 -14.82 4.11 -20.25
CA GLY A 208 -13.75 5.08 -20.45
C GLY A 208 -13.58 5.54 -21.91
N ASP A 209 -14.03 4.74 -22.88
CA ASP A 209 -14.11 5.11 -24.30
C ASP A 209 -15.25 6.11 -24.55
N ALA A 210 -16.42 5.93 -23.92
CA ALA A 210 -17.53 6.89 -24.02
C ALA A 210 -17.18 8.27 -23.43
N VAL A 211 -16.64 8.34 -22.21
CA VAL A 211 -16.23 9.60 -21.55
C VAL A 211 -15.16 10.34 -22.37
N ALA A 212 -14.28 9.59 -23.01
CA ALA A 212 -13.27 10.19 -23.85
C ALA A 212 -13.75 10.59 -25.23
N GLU A 213 -14.83 9.98 -25.68
CA GLU A 213 -15.49 10.33 -26.92
C GLU A 213 -16.10 11.74 -26.81
N GLU A 214 -16.52 12.14 -25.61
CA GLU A 214 -16.90 13.51 -25.22
C GLU A 214 -15.69 14.45 -25.09
N GLN A 215 -14.54 13.94 -24.64
CA GLN A 215 -13.28 14.73 -24.54
C GLN A 215 -12.51 14.87 -25.87
N ARG A 216 -13.09 14.46 -27.01
CA ARG A 216 -12.40 14.40 -28.32
C ARG A 216 -11.72 15.70 -28.78
N HIS A 217 -12.16 16.85 -28.26
CA HIS A 217 -11.62 18.16 -28.60
C HIS A 217 -10.50 18.67 -27.66
N HIS A 218 -10.16 17.92 -26.60
CA HIS A 218 -9.10 18.29 -25.67
C HIS A 218 -7.75 17.66 -26.05
N PRO A 219 -6.62 18.39 -25.88
CA PRO A 219 -5.28 17.89 -26.23
C PRO A 219 -4.79 16.74 -25.34
N SER A 220 -5.45 16.49 -24.20
CA SER A 220 -5.16 15.39 -23.29
C SER A 220 -6.45 14.76 -22.77
N ARG A 221 -6.51 13.42 -22.84
CA ARG A 221 -7.63 12.59 -22.39
C ARG A 221 -7.36 12.13 -20.95
N TYR A 222 -8.07 12.71 -19.99
CA TYR A 222 -7.99 12.28 -18.60
C TYR A 222 -9.00 11.13 -18.40
N ILE A 223 -8.51 10.00 -17.87
CA ILE A 223 -9.38 8.88 -17.52
C ILE A 223 -9.71 9.02 -16.04
N PRO A 224 -10.95 9.37 -15.65
CA PRO A 224 -11.33 9.37 -14.25
C PRO A 224 -11.19 7.96 -13.70
N TYR A 225 -10.64 7.84 -12.50
CA TYR A 225 -10.37 6.55 -11.87
C TYR A 225 -10.69 6.51 -10.38
N LYS A 226 -11.16 7.62 -9.81
CA LYS A 226 -11.76 7.64 -8.47
C LYS A 226 -13.29 7.70 -8.52
N ASN A 227 -13.98 7.15 -7.53
CA ASN A 227 -15.45 7.15 -7.55
C ASN A 227 -16.02 8.56 -7.27
N SER A 228 -15.35 9.36 -6.43
CA SER A 228 -15.67 10.77 -6.20
C SER A 228 -15.70 11.59 -7.50
N GLU A 229 -14.81 11.31 -8.45
CA GLU A 229 -14.75 11.98 -9.75
C GLU A 229 -15.95 11.67 -10.67
N LEU A 230 -16.71 10.61 -10.38
CA LEU A 230 -17.91 10.25 -11.16
C LEU A 230 -19.18 10.96 -10.66
N ASN A 231 -19.16 11.47 -9.43
CA ASN A 231 -20.32 12.07 -8.76
C ASN A 231 -20.27 13.60 -8.70
N GLU A 232 -19.16 14.22 -9.15
CA GLU A 232 -19.08 15.67 -9.28
C GLU A 232 -19.90 16.13 -10.49
N ASP A 233 -21.00 16.86 -10.24
CA ASP A 233 -21.74 17.58 -11.27
C ASP A 233 -20.77 18.49 -12.04
N SER A 234 -20.52 18.10 -13.28
CA SER A 234 -19.55 18.66 -14.21
C SER A 234 -19.89 20.11 -14.59
N ASP A 235 -19.52 21.07 -13.74
CA ASP A 235 -19.45 22.49 -14.14
C ASP A 235 -18.26 23.28 -13.55
N THR A 236 -17.43 22.66 -12.71
CA THR A 236 -16.19 23.27 -12.24
C THR A 236 -15.07 23.06 -13.27
N GLU A 237 -14.68 24.12 -13.96
CA GLU A 237 -13.47 24.25 -14.82
C GLU A 237 -12.14 23.75 -14.18
N GLU A 238 -12.16 23.27 -12.95
CA GLU A 238 -11.01 22.70 -12.23
C GLU A 238 -10.63 21.29 -12.68
N TRP A 239 -11.57 20.43 -13.09
CA TRP A 239 -11.22 19.09 -13.60
C TRP A 239 -10.43 19.21 -14.92
N LYS A 240 -10.74 20.23 -15.74
CA LYS A 240 -9.99 20.58 -16.96
C LYS A 240 -8.55 21.04 -16.66
N LYS A 241 -8.25 21.42 -15.42
CA LYS A 241 -6.91 21.82 -14.95
C LYS A 241 -6.12 20.66 -14.32
N ARG A 242 -6.61 19.42 -14.34
CA ARG A 242 -5.82 18.24 -13.95
C ARG A 242 -4.74 17.99 -15.00
N ARG A 243 -3.62 18.66 -14.76
CA ARG A 243 -2.47 18.85 -15.64
C ARG A 243 -1.69 17.55 -15.82
N ASN A 244 -1.19 17.32 -17.03
CA ASN A 244 -0.39 16.17 -17.42
C ASN A 244 0.94 16.11 -16.61
N GLY A 245 0.93 15.56 -15.41
CA GLY A 245 2.13 15.38 -14.59
C GLY A 245 1.90 15.52 -13.08
N MET A 246 2.98 15.32 -12.33
CA MET A 246 3.03 15.46 -10.87
C MET A 246 3.68 16.79 -10.49
N LEU A 247 3.20 17.42 -9.42
CA LEU A 247 3.86 18.61 -8.88
C LEU A 247 5.33 18.32 -8.51
N TYR A 248 6.25 19.22 -8.83
CA TYR A 248 7.66 19.00 -8.52
C TYR A 248 7.92 18.87 -7.01
N ALA A 249 7.21 19.64 -6.17
CA ALA A 249 7.29 19.54 -4.72
C ALA A 249 6.92 18.14 -4.21
N MET A 250 5.89 17.54 -4.81
CA MET A 250 5.49 16.15 -4.56
C MET A 250 6.61 15.16 -4.86
N ARG A 251 7.18 15.31 -6.05
CA ARG A 251 8.29 14.48 -6.47
C ARG A 251 9.48 14.57 -5.52
N LYS A 252 9.86 15.79 -5.13
CA LYS A 252 10.95 16.05 -4.20
C LYS A 252 10.68 15.46 -2.82
N HIS A 253 9.45 15.52 -2.32
CA HIS A 253 9.08 14.90 -1.04
C HIS A 253 9.26 13.37 -1.09
N ARG A 254 8.75 12.72 -2.14
CA ARG A 254 8.97 11.28 -2.34
C ARG A 254 10.45 10.93 -2.45
N ASP A 255 11.21 11.67 -3.25
CA ASP A 255 12.64 11.43 -3.42
C ASP A 255 13.36 11.59 -2.06
N LYS A 256 12.95 12.53 -1.19
CA LYS A 256 13.46 12.62 0.20
C LYS A 256 13.16 11.37 1.03
N ILE A 257 11.94 10.83 0.98
CA ILE A 257 11.60 9.58 1.68
C ILE A 257 12.54 8.48 1.18
N VAL A 258 12.58 8.27 -0.13
CA VAL A 258 13.30 7.14 -0.74
C VAL A 258 14.83 7.29 -0.60
N ASP A 259 15.38 8.49 -0.65
CA ASP A 259 16.82 8.75 -0.51
C ASP A 259 17.26 8.77 0.96
N GLY A 260 16.37 9.20 1.86
CA GLY A 260 16.59 9.29 3.30
C GLY A 260 16.59 7.92 4.01
N LEU A 261 16.04 6.87 3.39
CA LEU A 261 16.07 5.53 3.97
C LEU A 261 17.51 5.02 4.14
N SER A 262 17.87 4.83 5.40
CA SER A 262 19.12 4.22 5.84
C SER A 262 19.00 2.69 5.86
N GLU A 263 20.13 2.01 6.07
CA GLU A 263 20.15 0.55 6.23
C GLU A 263 19.38 0.10 7.48
N THR A 264 19.47 0.88 8.57
CA THR A 264 18.74 0.62 9.82
C THR A 264 17.24 0.80 9.63
N ASP A 265 16.80 1.85 8.93
CA ASP A 265 15.37 2.04 8.64
C ASP A 265 14.79 0.86 7.85
N ILE A 266 15.54 0.34 6.87
CA ILE A 266 15.09 -0.79 6.06
C ILE A 266 15.05 -2.07 6.89
N ALA A 267 15.95 -2.24 7.86
CA ALA A 267 16.01 -3.42 8.71
C ALA A 267 15.07 -3.36 9.93
N GLU A 268 14.49 -2.19 10.24
CA GLU A 268 13.71 -1.95 11.45
C GLU A 268 12.50 -2.90 11.55
N PRO A 269 12.45 -3.81 12.53
CA PRO A 269 11.31 -4.71 12.69
C PRO A 269 10.04 -3.96 13.10
N GLY A 270 8.88 -4.49 12.71
CA GLY A 270 7.61 -4.00 13.24
C GLY A 270 7.41 -4.46 14.69
N VAL A 271 6.85 -3.60 15.53
CA VAL A 271 6.36 -3.93 16.86
C VAL A 271 5.02 -4.65 16.70
N ILE A 272 4.88 -5.81 17.34
CA ILE A 272 3.63 -6.58 17.33
C ILE A 272 2.59 -5.83 18.15
N VAL A 273 1.43 -5.63 17.55
CA VAL A 273 0.29 -4.91 18.15
C VAL A 273 -0.96 -5.78 18.10
N GLU A 274 -1.85 -5.58 19.07
CA GLU A 274 -3.15 -6.23 19.04
C GLU A 274 -3.95 -5.73 17.84
N ASN A 275 -4.52 -6.66 17.08
CA ASN A 275 -5.39 -6.31 15.96
C ASN A 275 -6.76 -5.85 16.51
N PRO A 276 -7.17 -4.57 16.33
CA PRO A 276 -8.44 -4.06 16.84
C PRO A 276 -9.67 -4.83 16.34
N LEU A 277 -9.59 -5.44 15.15
CA LEU A 277 -10.69 -6.17 14.53
C LEU A 277 -10.89 -7.57 15.14
N ILE A 278 -9.84 -8.16 15.73
CA ILE A 278 -9.85 -9.54 16.24
C ILE A 278 -9.69 -9.59 17.76
N GLY A 279 -8.98 -8.63 18.34
CA GLY A 279 -8.54 -8.63 19.73
C GLY A 279 -7.34 -9.54 19.99
N GLY A 280 -7.01 -9.72 21.27
CA GLY A 280 -5.97 -10.64 21.70
C GLY A 280 -6.33 -12.09 21.39
N ILE A 281 -5.39 -12.82 20.77
CA ILE A 281 -5.58 -14.25 20.47
C ILE A 281 -5.23 -15.05 21.72
N PRO A 282 -6.18 -15.79 22.32
CA PRO A 282 -5.90 -16.56 23.53
C PRO A 282 -4.91 -17.68 23.22
N THR A 283 -4.00 -17.91 24.16
CA THR A 283 -3.04 -19.00 24.10
C THR A 283 -3.73 -20.35 24.25
N ARG A 284 -3.10 -21.40 23.72
CA ARG A 284 -3.60 -22.78 23.85
C ARG A 284 -3.82 -23.19 25.31
N ASN A 285 -3.04 -22.65 26.25
CA ASN A 285 -3.20 -22.92 27.68
C ASN A 285 -4.43 -22.23 28.26
N GLU A 286 -4.70 -20.99 27.87
CA GLU A 286 -5.91 -20.26 28.27
C GLU A 286 -7.16 -20.98 27.75
N ILE A 287 -7.16 -21.37 26.46
CA ILE A 287 -8.25 -22.16 25.86
C ILE A 287 -8.46 -23.47 26.62
N ARG A 288 -7.38 -24.21 26.94
CA ARG A 288 -7.49 -25.47 27.72
C ARG A 288 -8.02 -25.22 29.13
N GLY A 289 -7.63 -24.12 29.76
CA GLY A 289 -8.13 -23.71 31.07
C GLY A 289 -9.63 -23.42 31.05
N GLU A 290 -10.09 -22.62 30.09
CA GLU A 290 -11.52 -22.32 29.92
C GLU A 290 -12.34 -23.57 29.58
N LEU A 291 -11.85 -24.42 28.67
CA LEU A 291 -12.51 -25.67 28.32
C LEU A 291 -12.66 -26.59 29.54
N SER A 292 -11.61 -26.68 30.37
CA SER A 292 -11.64 -27.49 31.59
C SER A 292 -12.67 -26.95 32.60
N ARG A 293 -12.77 -25.62 32.74
CA ARG A 293 -13.79 -24.99 33.61
C ARG A 293 -15.21 -25.26 33.11
N LEU A 294 -15.45 -25.12 31.80
CA LEU A 294 -16.76 -25.39 31.20
C LEU A 294 -17.17 -26.86 31.37
N LEU A 295 -16.22 -27.79 31.20
CA LEU A 295 -16.47 -29.22 31.42
C LEU A 295 -16.84 -29.54 32.87
N MET A 296 -16.22 -28.87 33.84
CA MET A 296 -16.58 -29.01 35.26
C MET A 296 -17.99 -28.47 35.54
N LEU A 297 -18.33 -27.30 34.99
CA LEU A 297 -19.67 -26.71 35.14
C LEU A 297 -20.80 -27.56 34.53
N MET A 298 -20.50 -28.31 33.45
CA MET A 298 -21.47 -29.22 32.83
C MET A 298 -21.65 -30.54 33.59
N GLN A 299 -20.75 -30.88 34.52
CA GLN A 299 -20.86 -32.08 35.36
C GLN A 299 -21.66 -31.84 36.65
N GLU A 300 -21.94 -30.58 36.98
CA GLU A 300 -22.74 -30.18 38.16
C GLU A 300 -24.24 -29.98 37.85
N VAL A 301 -24.69 -30.30 36.62
CA VAL A 301 -26.09 -30.28 36.16
C VAL A 301 -26.56 -31.71 35.88
#